data_AF-A0A2D7ASV0-F1
#
_entry.id   AF-A0A2D7ASV0-F1
#
_cell.length_a   1.000
_cell.length_b   1.000
_cell.length_c   1.000
_cell.angle_alpha   90.00
_cell.angle_beta   90.00
_cell.angle_gamma   90.00
#
_symmetry.space_group_name_H-M   'P 1'
#
loop_
_entity.id
_entity.type
_entity.pdbx_description
1 polymer ?
#
loop_
_entity_poly.entity_id
_entity_poly.type
_entity_poly.pdbx_seq_one_letter_code
_entity_poly.pdbx_strand_id
1 'polypeptide(L)'
;MRQIHKATSRYGLQEIASKIQSDLDRRNLSYEEALNLGNILQDRADTLPGDEIVYAVSDRDSYRRTLELYLRDGVLTQAEQLLLWEERRRLGIGDLIHNQLMEQLLAAWTRQGKSVQIHAFKGGMADV
;
A
#
# COMPACT_ATOMS: atom_id res chain seq x y z
N MET A 1 15.14 3.89 11.65
CA MET A 1 15.66 4.76 10.57
C MET A 1 16.98 4.30 9.94
N ARG A 2 18.15 4.31 10.61
CA ARG A 2 19.45 3.97 9.96
C ARG A 2 19.47 2.61 9.24
N GLN A 3 18.76 1.61 9.76
CA GLN A 3 18.67 0.28 9.14
C GLN A 3 17.81 0.30 7.87
N ILE A 4 16.75 1.11 7.83
CA ILE A 4 15.85 1.26 6.67
C ILE A 4 16.65 1.80 5.48
N HIS A 5 17.38 2.91 5.65
CA HIS A 5 18.19 3.50 4.56
C HIS A 5 19.32 2.59 4.08
N LYS A 6 19.83 1.70 4.93
CA LYS A 6 20.88 0.73 4.58
C LYS A 6 20.35 -0.49 3.84
N ALA A 7 19.05 -0.77 3.89
CA ALA A 7 18.48 -1.89 3.15
C ALA A 7 18.66 -1.66 1.64
N THR A 8 19.11 -2.71 0.96
CA THR A 8 19.41 -2.73 -0.48
C THR A 8 18.42 -3.57 -1.28
N SER A 9 17.48 -4.24 -0.61
CA SER A 9 16.45 -5.08 -1.22
C SER A 9 15.10 -4.90 -0.53
N ARG A 10 14.02 -5.13 -1.28
CA ARG A 10 12.64 -5.11 -0.76
C ARG A 10 12.42 -6.19 0.29
N TYR A 11 13.04 -7.36 0.12
CA TYR A 11 13.10 -8.42 1.13
C TYR A 11 13.71 -7.92 2.45
N GLY A 12 14.85 -7.22 2.41
CA GLY A 12 15.45 -6.64 3.61
C GLY A 12 14.58 -5.57 4.27
N LEU A 13 13.84 -4.78 3.49
CA LEU A 13 12.83 -3.88 4.04
C LEU A 13 11.67 -4.65 4.68
N GLN A 14 11.24 -5.77 4.11
CA GLN A 14 10.19 -6.60 4.69
C GLN A 14 10.59 -7.17 6.06
N GLU A 15 11.84 -7.60 6.23
CA GLU A 15 12.36 -8.04 7.53
C GLU A 15 12.33 -6.92 8.58
N ILE A 16 12.70 -5.70 8.19
CA ILE A 16 12.63 -4.52 9.06
C ILE A 16 11.18 -4.19 9.40
N ALA A 17 10.26 -4.27 8.43
CA ALA A 17 8.83 -4.04 8.65
C ALA A 17 8.24 -5.05 9.65
N SER A 18 8.57 -6.35 9.50
CA SER A 18 8.15 -7.40 10.43
C SER A 18 8.67 -7.18 11.84
N LYS A 19 9.88 -6.64 11.98
CA LYS A 19 10.43 -6.25 13.29
C LYS A 19 9.67 -5.07 13.91
N ILE A 20 9.38 -4.02 13.13
CA ILE A 20 8.60 -2.87 13.59
C ILE A 20 7.21 -3.32 14.08
N GLN A 21 6.54 -4.19 13.32
CA GLN A 21 5.26 -4.78 13.73
C GLN A 21 5.39 -5.55 15.05
N SER A 22 6.41 -6.39 15.17
CA SER A 22 6.66 -7.15 16.41
C SER A 22 6.89 -6.25 17.62
N ASP A 23 7.60 -5.14 17.43
CA ASP A 23 7.86 -4.16 18.48
C ASP A 23 6.60 -3.36 18.85
N LEU A 24 5.75 -3.03 17.87
CA LEU A 24 4.42 -2.46 18.11
C LEU A 24 3.52 -3.41 18.91
N ASP A 25 3.45 -4.68 18.50
CA ASP A 25 2.60 -5.70 19.15
C ASP A 25 3.02 -5.95 20.60
N ARG A 26 4.33 -5.87 20.88
CA ARG A 26 4.92 -5.95 22.22
C ARG A 26 4.80 -4.66 23.02
N ARG A 27 4.25 -3.59 22.43
CA ARG A 27 4.14 -2.25 23.01
C ARG A 27 5.50 -1.62 23.33
N ASN A 28 6.54 -2.01 22.61
CA ASN A 28 7.86 -1.38 22.63
C ASN A 28 7.89 -0.10 21.77
N LEU A 29 6.94 0.04 20.85
CA LEU A 29 6.70 1.22 20.03
C LEU A 29 5.24 1.64 20.14
N SER A 30 4.99 2.95 20.05
CA SER A 30 3.66 3.47 19.81
C SER A 30 3.21 3.24 18.36
N TYR A 31 1.91 3.32 18.13
CA TYR A 31 1.35 3.26 16.77
C TYR A 31 1.90 4.37 15.88
N GLU A 32 1.99 5.61 16.40
CA GLU A 32 2.51 6.76 15.65
C GLU A 32 3.97 6.55 15.23
N GLU A 33 4.81 6.03 16.13
CA GLU A 33 6.20 5.69 15.80
C GLU A 33 6.30 4.60 14.74
N ALA A 34 5.48 3.55 14.87
CA ALA A 34 5.43 2.47 13.89
C ALA A 34 4.97 2.99 12.50
N LEU A 35 3.95 3.84 12.48
CA LEU A 35 3.42 4.49 11.28
C LEU A 35 4.48 5.34 10.59
N ASN A 36 5.18 6.19 11.34
CA ASN A 36 6.26 7.02 10.81
C ASN A 36 7.40 6.17 10.23
N LEU A 37 7.84 5.14 10.96
CA LEU A 37 8.87 4.23 10.46
C LEU A 37 8.42 3.46 9.21
N GLY A 38 7.16 3.04 9.14
CA GLY A 38 6.62 2.36 7.98
C GLY A 38 6.48 3.27 6.76
N ASN A 39 6.12 4.54 6.93
CA ASN A 39 6.10 5.52 5.84
C ASN A 39 7.52 5.72 5.27
N ILE A 40 8.53 5.94 6.11
CA ILE A 40 9.95 6.04 5.69
C ILE A 40 10.41 4.77 4.95
N LEU A 41 9.94 3.61 5.40
CA LEU A 41 10.25 2.32 4.80
C LEU A 41 9.63 2.17 3.40
N GLN A 42 8.40 2.66 3.20
CA GLN A 42 7.75 2.70 1.88
C GLN A 42 8.49 3.64 0.92
N ASP A 43 8.87 4.83 1.37
CA ASP A 43 9.66 5.76 0.54
C ASP A 43 10.99 5.14 0.12
N ARG A 44 11.63 4.40 1.03
CA ARG A 44 12.84 3.65 0.68
C ARG A 44 12.55 2.53 -0.31
N ALA A 45 11.45 1.80 -0.16
CA ALA A 45 11.06 0.73 -1.07
C ALA A 45 10.92 1.27 -2.51
N ASP A 46 10.36 2.46 -2.70
CA ASP A 46 10.19 3.08 -4.03
C ASP A 46 11.51 3.34 -4.76
N THR A 47 12.61 3.49 -4.03
CA THR A 47 13.96 3.66 -4.61
C THR A 47 14.65 2.34 -4.98
N LEU A 48 14.06 1.19 -4.61
CA LEU A 48 14.62 -0.13 -4.85
C LEU A 48 13.91 -0.79 -6.04
N PRO A 49 14.65 -1.55 -6.87
CA PRO A 49 14.06 -2.27 -7.99
C PRO A 49 13.07 -3.35 -7.49
N GLY A 50 12.10 -3.66 -8.34
CA GLY A 50 11.08 -4.68 -8.10
C GLY A 50 9.69 -4.11 -7.81
N ASP A 51 8.68 -4.94 -8.02
CA ASP A 51 7.26 -4.64 -7.91
C ASP A 51 6.60 -5.33 -6.72
N GLU A 52 7.36 -5.96 -5.84
CA GLU A 52 6.82 -6.64 -4.67
C GLU A 52 6.26 -5.64 -3.65
N ILE A 53 5.10 -5.94 -3.08
CA ILE A 53 4.54 -5.14 -1.98
C ILE A 53 5.37 -5.38 -0.72
N VAL A 54 5.84 -4.31 -0.10
CA VAL A 54 6.42 -4.36 1.24
C VAL A 54 5.32 -4.03 2.24
N TYR A 55 4.98 -4.99 3.10
CA TYR A 55 3.94 -4.87 4.10
C TYR A 55 4.51 -4.26 5.38
N ALA A 56 4.21 -2.98 5.61
CA ALA A 56 4.66 -2.21 6.76
C ALA A 56 3.51 -1.40 7.34
N VAL A 57 3.48 -1.14 8.65
CA VAL A 57 2.46 -0.26 9.26
C VAL A 57 2.64 1.16 8.70
N SER A 58 1.83 1.54 7.73
CA SER A 58 1.99 2.80 6.98
C SER A 58 0.64 3.28 6.44
N ASP A 59 0.59 4.54 5.99
CA ASP A 59 -0.59 5.07 5.30
C ASP A 59 -0.85 4.29 4.01
N ARG A 60 0.23 3.96 3.29
CA ARG A 60 0.17 3.12 2.08
C ARG A 60 -0.40 1.73 2.37
N ASP A 61 -0.04 1.10 3.48
CA ASP A 61 -0.56 -0.21 3.84
C ASP A 61 -2.01 -0.15 4.30
N SER A 62 -2.38 0.92 5.00
CA SER A 62 -3.79 1.20 5.36
C SER A 62 -4.64 1.32 4.09
N TYR A 63 -4.16 2.06 3.10
CA TYR A 63 -4.81 2.17 1.80
C TYR A 63 -4.87 0.85 1.03
N ARG A 64 -3.76 0.10 0.98
CA ARG A 64 -3.69 -1.23 0.35
C ARG A 64 -4.74 -2.18 0.92
N ARG A 65 -4.93 -2.22 2.25
CA ARG A 65 -5.96 -3.07 2.88
C ARG A 65 -7.37 -2.69 2.43
N THR A 66 -7.67 -1.39 2.35
CA THR A 66 -8.95 -0.89 1.82
C THR A 66 -9.13 -1.27 0.36
N LEU A 67 -8.08 -1.15 -0.45
CA LEU A 67 -8.09 -1.55 -1.85
C LEU A 67 -8.34 -3.05 -2.01
N GLU A 68 -7.61 -3.89 -1.28
CA GLU A 68 -7.84 -5.35 -1.25
C GLU A 68 -9.25 -5.74 -0.83
N LEU A 69 -9.84 -4.99 0.11
CA LEU A 69 -11.21 -5.22 0.56
C LEU A 69 -12.20 -5.01 -0.58
N TYR A 70 -12.12 -3.89 -1.30
CA TYR A 70 -13.04 -3.59 -2.40
C TYR A 70 -12.83 -4.45 -3.63
N LEU A 71 -11.63 -4.94 -3.85
CA LEU A 71 -11.43 -5.87 -4.94
C LEU A 71 -12.16 -7.21 -4.62
N ARG A 72 -12.39 -7.57 -3.33
CA ARG A 72 -12.51 -8.98 -2.84
C ARG A 72 -13.59 -9.81 -3.54
N ASP A 73 -14.67 -9.18 -3.95
CA ASP A 73 -15.82 -9.80 -4.62
C ASP A 73 -15.63 -9.93 -6.15
N GLY A 74 -14.51 -9.43 -6.68
CA GLY A 74 -14.16 -9.47 -8.10
C GLY A 74 -14.77 -8.34 -8.92
N VAL A 75 -15.39 -7.32 -8.31
CA VAL A 75 -15.95 -6.16 -9.02
C VAL A 75 -15.61 -4.87 -8.29
N LEU A 76 -14.87 -3.99 -8.94
CA LEU A 76 -14.62 -2.64 -8.43
C LEU A 76 -15.64 -1.65 -9.00
N THR A 77 -16.65 -1.33 -8.20
CA THR A 77 -17.76 -0.46 -8.60
C THR A 77 -17.36 1.02 -8.69
N GLN A 78 -18.20 1.86 -9.29
CA GLN A 78 -17.96 3.32 -9.31
C GLN A 78 -18.02 3.94 -7.91
N ALA A 79 -18.88 3.43 -7.03
CA ALA A 79 -19.01 3.92 -5.67
C ALA A 79 -17.74 3.62 -4.86
N GLU A 80 -17.19 2.41 -4.98
CA GLU A 80 -15.94 2.03 -4.31
C GLU A 80 -14.74 2.80 -4.87
N GLN A 81 -14.72 3.09 -6.16
CA GLN A 81 -13.69 3.95 -6.75
C GLN A 81 -13.74 5.39 -6.22
N LEU A 82 -14.93 5.94 -5.96
CA LEU A 82 -15.07 7.23 -5.30
C LEU A 82 -14.56 7.17 -3.85
N LEU A 83 -14.92 6.13 -3.09
CA LEU A 83 -14.44 5.95 -1.71
C LEU A 83 -12.91 5.78 -1.67
N LEU A 84 -12.33 5.05 -2.62
CA LEU A 84 -10.88 4.93 -2.77
C LEU A 84 -10.23 6.27 -3.10
N TRP A 85 -10.85 7.08 -3.96
CA TRP A 85 -10.34 8.42 -4.28
C TRP A 85 -10.36 9.36 -3.07
N GLU A 86 -11.41 9.33 -2.25
CA GLU A 86 -11.46 10.09 -1.00
C GLU A 86 -10.41 9.63 0.01
N GLU A 87 -10.26 8.32 0.17
CA GLU A 87 -9.27 7.72 1.07
C GLU A 87 -7.84 8.10 0.68
N ARG A 88 -7.55 8.08 -0.63
CA ARG A 88 -6.27 8.52 -1.17
C ARG A 88 -5.96 9.97 -0.80
N ARG A 89 -6.93 10.88 -0.99
CA ARG A 89 -6.74 12.29 -0.63
C ARG A 89 -6.49 12.47 0.86
N ARG A 90 -7.22 11.73 1.71
CA ARG A 90 -7.03 11.76 3.17
C ARG A 90 -5.63 11.32 3.58
N LEU A 91 -5.07 10.30 2.92
CA LEU A 91 -3.76 9.72 3.22
C LEU A 91 -2.61 10.34 2.43
N GLY A 92 -2.87 11.32 1.55
CA GLY A 92 -1.85 11.93 0.69
C GLY A 92 -1.30 11.00 -0.41
N ILE A 93 -2.09 10.03 -0.86
CA ILE A 93 -1.68 9.03 -1.87
C ILE A 93 -2.02 9.50 -3.29
N GLY A 94 -0.99 9.79 -4.07
CA GLY A 94 -1.11 10.18 -5.48
C GLY A 94 -1.50 9.04 -6.42
N ASP A 95 -1.84 9.39 -7.67
CA ASP A 95 -2.30 8.43 -8.69
C ASP A 95 -1.27 7.34 -8.99
N LEU A 96 0.01 7.72 -9.04
CA LEU A 96 1.09 6.77 -9.32
C LEU A 96 1.11 5.62 -8.30
N ILE A 97 1.07 5.94 -7.00
CA ILE A 97 1.11 4.94 -5.92
C ILE A 97 -0.17 4.09 -5.97
N HIS A 98 -1.33 4.72 -6.21
CA HIS A 98 -2.59 4.01 -6.37
C HIS A 98 -2.55 2.99 -7.51
N ASN A 99 -2.12 3.42 -8.70
CA ASN A 99 -2.06 2.57 -9.89
C ASN A 99 -1.07 1.42 -9.69
N GLN A 100 0.10 1.69 -9.11
CA GLN A 100 1.09 0.66 -8.78
C GLN A 100 0.53 -0.38 -7.81
N LEU A 101 -0.11 0.05 -6.71
CA LEU A 101 -0.74 -0.88 -5.77
C LEU A 101 -1.85 -1.69 -6.43
N MET A 102 -2.70 -1.05 -7.24
CA MET A 102 -3.74 -1.72 -8.00
C MET A 102 -3.15 -2.82 -8.89
N GLU A 103 -2.15 -2.50 -9.71
CA GLU A 103 -1.47 -3.45 -10.59
C GLU A 103 -0.87 -4.62 -9.81
N GLN A 104 -0.17 -4.34 -8.70
CA GLN A 104 0.45 -5.37 -7.86
C GLN A 104 -0.58 -6.34 -7.26
N LEU A 105 -1.71 -5.81 -6.79
CA LEU A 105 -2.80 -6.62 -6.23
C LEU A 105 -3.51 -7.45 -7.30
N LEU A 106 -3.83 -6.85 -8.45
CA LEU A 106 -4.44 -7.56 -9.58
C LEU A 106 -3.52 -8.65 -10.11
N ALA A 107 -2.21 -8.41 -10.18
CA ALA A 107 -1.22 -9.42 -10.56
C ALA A 107 -1.18 -10.57 -9.55
N ALA A 108 -1.21 -10.28 -8.24
CA ALA A 108 -1.30 -11.29 -7.19
C ALA A 108 -2.56 -12.16 -7.32
N TRP A 109 -3.68 -11.58 -7.72
CA TRP A 109 -4.94 -12.29 -7.88
C TRP A 109 -5.04 -13.10 -9.16
N THR A 110 -4.51 -12.54 -10.25
CA THR A 110 -4.39 -13.25 -11.51
C THR A 110 -3.56 -14.54 -11.32
N ARG A 111 -2.48 -14.48 -10.54
CA ARG A 111 -1.70 -15.67 -10.15
C ARG A 111 -2.50 -16.70 -9.33
N GLN A 112 -3.55 -16.28 -8.63
CA GLN A 112 -4.49 -17.16 -7.91
C GLN A 112 -5.66 -17.64 -8.78
N GLY A 113 -5.67 -17.32 -10.09
CA GLY A 113 -6.77 -17.66 -11.00
C GLY A 113 -8.02 -16.80 -10.81
N LYS A 114 -7.92 -15.65 -10.13
CA LYS A 114 -9.01 -14.68 -9.94
C LYS A 114 -8.89 -13.53 -10.94
N SER A 115 -10.02 -12.96 -11.30
CA SER A 115 -10.11 -11.76 -12.15
C SER A 115 -10.99 -10.71 -11.48
N VAL A 116 -10.68 -9.43 -11.67
CA VAL A 116 -11.52 -8.31 -11.20
C VAL A 116 -12.05 -7.55 -12.39
N GLN A 117 -13.36 -7.29 -12.40
CA GLN A 117 -14.01 -6.37 -13.31
C GLN A 117 -13.94 -4.95 -12.71
N ILE A 118 -13.30 -4.01 -13.40
CA ILE A 118 -13.20 -2.62 -12.94
C ILE A 118 -14.16 -1.77 -13.77
N HIS A 119 -15.15 -1.17 -13.13
CA HIS A 119 -16.08 -0.26 -13.81
C HIS A 119 -15.36 1.01 -14.25
N ALA A 120 -15.75 1.58 -15.39
CA ALA A 120 -15.21 2.86 -15.82
C ALA A 120 -15.56 3.94 -14.79
N PHE A 121 -14.55 4.67 -14.31
CA PHE A 121 -14.69 5.75 -13.35
C PHE A 121 -14.20 7.06 -13.97
N LYS A 122 -15.04 8.09 -13.86
CA LYS A 122 -14.74 9.46 -14.34
C LYS A 122 -14.44 10.43 -13.19
N GLY A 123 -14.47 9.97 -11.93
CA GLY A 123 -14.21 10.83 -10.79
C GLY A 123 -12.72 11.16 -10.68
N GLY A 124 -12.40 12.44 -10.43
CA GLY A 124 -11.02 12.90 -10.25
C GLY A 124 -10.32 13.47 -11.50
N MET A 125 -10.99 13.62 -12.66
CA MET A 125 -10.41 14.24 -13.88
C MET A 125 -10.10 15.75 -13.76
N ALA A 126 -9.88 16.29 -12.56
CA ALA A 126 -9.54 17.68 -12.33
C ALA A 126 -8.46 17.81 -11.23
N ASP A 127 -7.35 17.10 -11.39
CA ASP A 127 -6.08 17.52 -10.79
C ASP A 127 -5.24 18.14 -11.92
N VAL A 128 -5.34 19.48 -12.01
CA VAL A 128 -4.42 20.37 -12.74
C VAL A 128 -3.27 20.72 -11.81
#